data_AF-A0A1B6NQE4-F1
#
_entry.id   AF-A0A1B6NQE4-F1
#
_cell.length_a   1.000
_cell.length_b   1.000
_cell.length_c   1.000
_cell.angle_alpha   90.00
_cell.angle_beta   90.00
_cell.angle_gamma   90.00
#
_symmetry.space_group_name_H-M   'P 1'
#
loop_
_entity.id
_entity.type
_entity.pdbx_description
1 polymer ?
#
loop_
_entity_poly.entity_id
_entity_poly.type
_entity_poly.pdbx_seq_one_letter_code
_entity_poly.pdbx_strand_id
1 'polypeptide(L)'
;MGSVSLIVSWFGSDLRIGQCRVQPKVEYRQVDGAEMPWRAGGIGRADAAEVARKDGRPIYGGTPSDRSVIEGLRALSASRRKAIFYPLILMEQLGGNGLTDPYGATEQPAMPWRGCITTSVAPGRAGTTDGTSAAVDQVAAFFGSAAPTDFARIGETVTYSGPAEWSYRRFILHYAHVCAAAGGIDAFLIGSEMVAMTQIRGPGNTYPAVAALRCLAADVRGIIGPNVKIGYASDWSEYFGHHPGNGALFFHLDPLWADPNIDFIGIDNYMPLSDWRDGDDHLDASWGRIDNIDYLRANVAGGEGYDWFYASDADRLAQNRTPITDGAYDEAWVWRYKDLTGWWQNLHYNRPGGVRQREATAWVPGSKPIWLPSSAAPPWTRRRTSRTSSWTRCRPRACCRISPTVRGTMRSRLPMSRRRWRIGATPPTTRSMPMACGCWTWTARMSVLGRAALSGLSGARRSVVGRSCVGSRTLAERACGRRHAARGRHGHLQGCGCKRRRCVRNIRRGAGLCPAGFRIRAGALQPLMLAHGLTR
;
A
#
# COMPACT_ATOMS: atom_id res chain seq x y z
N MET A 1 15.86 6.98 -5.11
CA MET A 1 14.66 6.22 -5.49
C MET A 1 14.06 6.89 -6.72
N GLY A 2 13.70 6.14 -7.77
CA GLY A 2 13.22 6.71 -9.04
C GLY A 2 11.70 6.89 -9.15
N SER A 3 10.93 6.24 -8.27
CA SER A 3 9.47 6.32 -8.22
C SER A 3 8.96 6.34 -6.78
N VAL A 4 7.76 6.90 -6.56
CA VAL A 4 7.07 7.00 -5.27
C VAL A 4 5.58 6.71 -5.48
N SER A 5 5.03 5.79 -4.70
CA SER A 5 3.59 5.55 -4.62
C SER A 5 2.97 6.50 -3.58
N LEU A 6 2.10 7.41 -4.01
CA LEU A 6 1.32 8.26 -3.12
C LEU A 6 0.01 7.56 -2.78
N ILE A 7 -0.05 7.02 -1.56
CA ILE A 7 -1.22 6.28 -1.06
C ILE A 7 -2.22 7.26 -0.46
N VAL A 8 -3.46 7.21 -0.94
CA VAL A 8 -4.55 8.05 -0.43
C VAL A 8 -5.79 7.20 -0.17
N SER A 9 -6.31 7.24 1.06
CA SER A 9 -7.34 6.31 1.52
C SER A 9 -8.72 6.93 1.68
N TRP A 10 -9.74 6.22 1.23
CA TRP A 10 -11.14 6.35 1.68
C TRP A 10 -11.52 5.14 2.54
N PHE A 11 -12.71 5.18 3.14
CA PHE A 11 -13.13 4.20 4.16
C PHE A 11 -14.30 3.35 3.67
N GLY A 12 -14.16 2.03 3.80
CA GLY A 12 -15.17 1.03 3.46
C GLY A 12 -16.03 0.65 4.66
N SER A 13 -17.36 0.67 4.47
CA SER A 13 -18.31 0.51 5.58
C SER A 13 -18.81 -0.91 5.84
N ASP A 14 -18.66 -1.86 4.91
CA ASP A 14 -19.21 -3.23 5.04
C ASP A 14 -18.40 -4.23 4.19
N LEU A 15 -18.34 -5.50 4.58
CA LEU A 15 -17.78 -6.59 3.76
C LEU A 15 -18.76 -7.13 2.71
N ARG A 16 -20.05 -6.89 2.85
CA ARG A 16 -21.07 -7.26 1.86
C ARG A 16 -21.07 -6.18 0.80
N ILE A 17 -20.65 -6.53 -0.40
CA ILE A 17 -20.36 -5.62 -1.50
C ILE A 17 -21.55 -4.71 -1.83
N GLY A 18 -22.77 -5.26 -1.91
CA GLY A 18 -23.98 -4.48 -2.17
C GLY A 18 -24.40 -3.53 -1.05
N GLN A 19 -23.77 -3.59 0.13
CA GLN A 19 -24.01 -2.70 1.28
C GLN A 19 -22.79 -1.80 1.58
N CYS A 20 -21.65 -2.06 0.94
CA CYS A 20 -20.41 -1.37 1.22
C CYS A 20 -20.42 0.02 0.58
N ARG A 21 -20.21 1.03 1.40
CA ARG A 21 -20.00 2.41 0.98
C ARG A 21 -18.53 2.76 1.10
N VAL A 22 -18.01 3.51 0.13
CA VAL A 22 -16.63 4.02 0.11
C VAL A 22 -16.67 5.54 0.14
N GLN A 23 -16.21 6.14 1.24
CA GLN A 23 -16.30 7.60 1.44
C GLN A 23 -15.06 8.18 2.12
N PRO A 24 -14.73 9.47 1.89
CA PRO A 24 -13.70 10.15 2.65
C PRO A 24 -14.16 10.39 4.08
N LYS A 25 -13.23 10.36 5.03
CA LYS A 25 -13.50 10.66 6.44
C LYS A 25 -12.41 11.48 7.09
N VAL A 26 -12.74 12.09 8.22
CA VAL A 26 -11.82 12.92 9.02
C VAL A 26 -11.59 12.34 10.42
N GLU A 27 -10.48 12.69 11.05
CA GLU A 27 -10.19 12.29 12.43
C GLU A 27 -11.02 13.07 13.46
N TYR A 28 -11.31 14.34 13.16
CA TYR A 28 -12.04 15.27 14.03
C TYR A 28 -12.81 16.28 13.17
N ARG A 29 -14.13 16.36 13.29
CA ARG A 29 -14.93 17.32 12.50
C ARG A 29 -14.71 18.77 12.92
N GLN A 30 -14.39 19.02 14.19
CA GLN A 30 -14.31 20.36 14.76
C GLN A 30 -12.94 21.03 14.58
N VAL A 31 -11.92 20.27 14.15
CA VAL A 31 -10.55 20.77 13.99
C VAL A 31 -10.22 20.81 12.50
N ASP A 32 -10.04 22.00 11.94
CA ASP A 32 -9.69 22.19 10.53
C ASP A 32 -8.40 23.00 10.33
N GLY A 33 -7.81 22.88 9.14
CA GLY A 33 -6.64 23.65 8.75
C GLY A 33 -7.00 25.08 8.35
N ALA A 34 -6.46 26.08 9.04
CA ALA A 34 -6.71 27.49 8.73
C ALA A 34 -6.24 27.89 7.32
N GLU A 35 -5.06 27.42 6.88
CA GLU A 35 -4.50 27.75 5.56
C GLU A 35 -5.01 26.84 4.44
N MET A 36 -5.48 25.66 4.80
CA MET A 36 -5.94 24.62 3.88
C MET A 36 -7.17 23.92 4.50
N PRO A 37 -8.35 24.56 4.40
CA PRO A 37 -9.59 23.93 4.84
C PRO A 37 -9.77 22.58 4.16
N TRP A 38 -10.15 21.57 4.93
CA TRP A 38 -10.24 20.22 4.40
C TRP A 38 -11.42 20.09 3.45
N ARG A 39 -11.14 19.51 2.28
CA ARG A 39 -12.12 19.06 1.29
C ARG A 39 -11.62 17.78 0.65
N ALA A 40 -12.53 16.84 0.43
CA ALA A 40 -12.31 15.62 -0.35
C ALA A 40 -13.67 15.09 -0.82
N GLY A 41 -13.72 14.37 -1.94
CA GLY A 41 -14.95 13.74 -2.45
C GLY A 41 -16.09 14.72 -2.76
N GLY A 42 -15.77 16.00 -3.00
CA GLY A 42 -16.74 17.07 -3.25
C GLY A 42 -17.36 17.69 -2.00
N ILE A 43 -16.99 17.23 -0.79
CA ILE A 43 -17.56 17.72 0.48
C ILE A 43 -16.54 18.50 1.32
N GLY A 44 -17.05 19.34 2.23
CA GLY A 44 -16.26 20.01 3.26
C GLY A 44 -16.16 19.20 4.54
N ARG A 45 -15.30 19.62 5.48
CA ARG A 45 -15.08 18.91 6.75
C ARG A 45 -16.34 18.77 7.59
N ALA A 46 -17.20 19.79 7.57
CA ALA A 46 -18.46 19.79 8.31
C ALA A 46 -19.36 18.63 7.87
N ASP A 47 -19.35 18.23 6.61
CA ASP A 47 -20.20 17.15 6.08
C ASP A 47 -19.53 15.78 6.15
N ALA A 48 -18.24 15.72 6.46
CA ALA A 48 -17.50 14.47 6.53
C ALA A 48 -17.84 13.68 7.79
N ALA A 49 -17.96 12.36 7.64
CA ALA A 49 -18.04 11.45 8.78
C ALA A 49 -16.67 11.35 9.49
N GLU A 50 -16.70 11.07 10.79
CA GLU A 50 -15.49 10.75 11.53
C GLU A 50 -15.08 9.28 11.32
N VAL A 51 -13.77 9.05 11.32
CA VAL A 51 -13.17 7.72 11.42
C VAL A 51 -13.57 7.08 12.75
N ALA A 52 -13.82 5.77 12.74
CA ALA A 52 -14.14 5.02 13.96
C ALA A 52 -13.10 5.25 15.08
N ARG A 53 -13.57 5.23 16.33
CA ARG A 53 -12.74 5.53 17.51
C ARG A 53 -12.63 4.32 18.42
N LYS A 54 -11.44 4.13 18.99
CA LYS A 54 -11.17 3.20 20.08
C LYS A 54 -10.41 3.92 21.19
N ASP A 55 -10.89 3.80 22.41
CA ASP A 55 -10.30 4.46 23.59
C ASP A 55 -10.13 5.99 23.39
N GLY A 56 -11.17 6.63 22.82
CA GLY A 56 -11.21 8.07 22.51
C GLY A 56 -10.37 8.52 21.31
N ARG A 57 -9.59 7.62 20.68
CA ARG A 57 -8.67 7.95 19.60
C ARG A 57 -9.16 7.39 18.26
N PRO A 58 -8.98 8.13 17.14
CA PRO A 58 -9.26 7.58 15.82
C PRO A 58 -8.33 6.40 15.54
N ILE A 59 -8.87 5.34 14.93
CA ILE A 59 -8.08 4.12 14.65
C ILE A 59 -7.15 4.29 13.44
N TYR A 60 -7.44 5.26 12.56
CA TYR A 60 -6.62 5.65 11.42
C TYR A 60 -6.47 7.16 11.35
N GLY A 61 -5.51 7.63 10.55
CA GLY A 61 -5.56 8.97 10.00
C GLY A 61 -6.71 9.08 8.98
N GLY A 62 -7.28 10.27 8.86
CA GLY A 62 -8.37 10.57 7.93
C GLY A 62 -7.86 10.67 6.50
N THR A 63 -8.79 10.82 5.57
CA THR A 63 -8.48 11.09 4.17
C THR A 63 -7.74 12.43 4.07
N PRO A 64 -6.57 12.52 3.42
CA PRO A 64 -5.90 13.79 3.13
C PRO A 64 -6.81 14.72 2.31
N SER A 65 -6.64 16.04 2.44
CA SER A 65 -7.39 16.99 1.60
C SER A 65 -6.91 16.92 0.15
N ASP A 66 -7.81 17.13 -0.81
CA ASP A 66 -7.49 17.11 -2.25
C ASP A 66 -6.32 18.06 -2.58
N ARG A 67 -6.31 19.25 -1.96
CA ARG A 67 -5.24 20.23 -2.14
C ARG A 67 -3.89 19.73 -1.63
N SER A 68 -3.85 19.03 -0.49
CA SER A 68 -2.60 18.43 0.02
C SER A 68 -2.07 17.34 -0.91
N VAL A 69 -2.97 16.56 -1.53
CA VAL A 69 -2.62 15.55 -2.54
C VAL A 69 -2.02 16.22 -3.78
N ILE A 70 -2.67 17.28 -4.29
CA ILE A 70 -2.18 18.06 -5.44
C ILE A 70 -0.78 18.63 -5.17
N GLU A 71 -0.59 19.29 -4.02
CA GLU A 71 0.72 19.84 -3.63
C GLU A 71 1.78 18.73 -3.50
N GLY A 72 1.42 17.57 -2.93
CA GLY A 72 2.29 16.41 -2.81
C GLY A 72 2.73 15.85 -4.17
N LEU A 73 1.79 15.67 -5.10
CA LEU A 73 2.08 15.18 -6.46
C LEU A 73 3.01 16.13 -7.22
N ARG A 74 2.76 17.44 -7.14
CA ARG A 74 3.64 18.45 -7.77
C ARG A 74 5.02 18.47 -7.15
N ALA A 75 5.13 18.32 -5.83
CA ALA A 75 6.42 18.21 -5.16
C ALA A 75 7.21 16.96 -5.59
N LEU A 76 6.53 15.82 -5.80
CA LEU A 76 7.15 14.62 -6.37
C LEU A 76 7.66 14.89 -7.79
N SER A 77 6.84 15.48 -8.65
CA SER A 77 7.21 15.83 -10.02
C SER A 77 8.39 16.80 -10.09
N ALA A 78 8.37 17.88 -9.30
CA ALA A 78 9.46 18.86 -9.20
C ALA A 78 10.78 18.24 -8.71
N SER A 79 10.69 17.19 -7.89
CA SER A 79 11.86 16.42 -7.44
C SER A 79 12.33 15.35 -8.43
N ARG A 80 11.78 15.33 -9.66
CA ARG A 80 12.07 14.36 -10.74
C ARG A 80 11.88 12.90 -10.32
N ARG A 81 10.99 12.64 -9.36
CA ARG A 81 10.58 11.29 -8.96
C ARG A 81 9.28 10.94 -9.67
N LYS A 82 9.20 9.72 -10.19
CA LYS A 82 7.98 9.26 -10.85
C LYS A 82 6.87 9.07 -9.83
N ALA A 83 5.73 9.72 -10.02
CA ALA A 83 4.61 9.64 -9.09
C ALA A 83 3.59 8.59 -9.56
N ILE A 84 3.32 7.60 -8.70
CA ILE A 84 2.25 6.62 -8.88
C ILE A 84 1.15 6.98 -7.89
N PHE A 85 -0.03 7.35 -8.37
CA PHE A 85 -1.19 7.56 -7.51
C PHE A 85 -1.81 6.21 -7.14
N TYR A 86 -1.95 5.96 -5.83
CA TYR A 86 -2.41 4.68 -5.29
C TYR A 86 -3.64 4.94 -4.39
N PRO A 87 -4.87 4.74 -4.89
CA PRO A 87 -6.06 4.77 -4.05
C PRO A 87 -6.17 3.49 -3.20
N LEU A 88 -6.53 3.66 -1.93
CA LEU A 88 -6.67 2.56 -0.96
C LEU A 88 -8.01 2.64 -0.24
N ILE A 89 -8.60 1.47 0.09
CA ILE A 89 -9.75 1.39 1.00
C ILE A 89 -9.27 0.90 2.36
N LEU A 90 -9.55 1.65 3.42
CA LEU A 90 -9.37 1.21 4.80
C LEU A 90 -10.73 0.79 5.37
N MET A 91 -10.78 -0.39 5.99
CA MET A 91 -11.98 -0.87 6.68
C MET A 91 -11.88 -0.55 8.17
N GLU A 92 -12.97 -0.08 8.76
CA GLU A 92 -12.96 0.52 10.10
C GLU A 92 -13.98 -0.08 11.08
N GLN A 93 -14.60 -1.22 10.73
CA GLN A 93 -15.50 -1.95 11.62
C GLN A 93 -14.77 -2.28 12.93
N LEU A 94 -15.40 -2.03 14.08
CA LEU A 94 -14.87 -2.41 15.39
C LEU A 94 -15.65 -3.62 15.93
N GLY A 95 -15.19 -4.21 17.04
CA GLY A 95 -15.97 -5.26 17.70
C GLY A 95 -17.31 -4.72 18.20
N GLY A 96 -18.37 -5.54 18.14
CA GLY A 96 -19.73 -5.12 18.44
C GLY A 96 -20.39 -4.30 17.33
N ASN A 97 -19.96 -4.46 16.08
CA ASN A 97 -20.53 -3.71 14.95
C ASN A 97 -21.91 -4.23 14.52
N GLY A 98 -22.28 -5.46 14.89
CA GLY A 98 -23.58 -6.05 14.56
C GLY A 98 -23.85 -6.26 13.07
N LEU A 99 -22.87 -6.04 12.20
CA LEU A 99 -23.01 -6.30 10.76
C LEU A 99 -22.88 -7.79 10.51
N THR A 100 -23.81 -8.36 9.74
CA THR A 100 -23.73 -9.77 9.31
C THR A 100 -22.40 -10.05 8.62
N ASP A 101 -21.68 -11.07 9.08
CA ASP A 101 -20.45 -11.52 8.44
C ASP A 101 -20.77 -12.37 7.21
N PRO A 102 -20.39 -11.97 5.99
CA PRO A 102 -20.59 -12.81 4.81
C PRO A 102 -19.82 -14.15 4.91
N TYR A 103 -18.81 -14.25 5.78
CA TYR A 103 -18.03 -15.47 6.01
C TYR A 103 -18.57 -16.37 7.14
N GLY A 104 -19.66 -15.99 7.79
CA GLY A 104 -20.42 -16.84 8.71
C GLY A 104 -20.11 -16.72 10.20
N ALA A 105 -19.28 -15.75 10.62
CA ALA A 105 -19.27 -15.35 12.03
C ALA A 105 -20.56 -14.61 12.41
N THR A 106 -20.75 -14.37 13.71
CA THR A 106 -21.90 -13.62 14.22
C THR A 106 -21.88 -12.16 13.75
N GLU A 107 -20.69 -11.57 13.63
CA GLU A 107 -20.49 -10.21 13.15
C GLU A 107 -19.20 -10.10 12.33
N GLN A 108 -19.09 -9.05 11.51
CA GLN A 108 -17.89 -8.79 10.73
C GLN A 108 -16.67 -8.59 11.65
N PRO A 109 -15.49 -9.13 11.28
CA PRO A 109 -14.32 -9.01 12.12
C PRO A 109 -13.85 -7.56 12.24
N ALA A 110 -13.30 -7.18 13.40
CA ALA A 110 -12.77 -5.84 13.59
C ALA A 110 -11.60 -5.53 12.65
N MET A 111 -11.68 -4.38 11.96
CA MET A 111 -10.75 -3.85 10.97
C MET A 111 -10.40 -4.92 9.92
N PRO A 112 -11.39 -5.39 9.14
CA PRO A 112 -11.15 -6.40 8.13
C PRO A 112 -10.28 -5.83 7.01
N TRP A 113 -9.82 -6.70 6.11
CA TRP A 113 -9.05 -6.25 4.95
C TRP A 113 -10.00 -6.03 3.79
N ARG A 114 -9.73 -5.00 2.97
CA ARG A 114 -10.59 -4.65 1.82
C ARG A 114 -10.76 -5.79 0.81
N GLY A 115 -9.74 -6.65 0.67
CA GLY A 115 -9.81 -7.84 -0.17
C GLY A 115 -10.82 -8.89 0.27
N CYS A 116 -11.50 -8.64 1.40
CA CYS A 116 -12.61 -9.45 1.90
C CYS A 116 -14.00 -8.98 1.50
N ILE A 117 -14.11 -7.86 0.79
CA ILE A 117 -15.41 -7.39 0.29
C ILE A 117 -15.93 -8.40 -0.73
N THR A 118 -17.07 -9.02 -0.46
CA THR A 118 -17.64 -10.12 -1.24
C THR A 118 -19.17 -10.05 -1.28
N THR A 119 -19.86 -11.01 -1.89
CA THR A 119 -21.33 -11.08 -1.89
C THR A 119 -21.93 -11.11 -0.47
N SER A 120 -23.24 -10.89 -0.36
CA SER A 120 -23.95 -10.89 0.93
C SER A 120 -23.71 -12.15 1.78
N VAL A 121 -23.49 -13.28 1.12
CA VAL A 121 -23.02 -14.54 1.69
C VAL A 121 -21.89 -15.04 0.79
N ALA A 122 -20.68 -15.15 1.34
CA ALA A 122 -19.46 -15.40 0.57
C ALA A 122 -19.54 -16.70 -0.27
N PRO A 123 -18.81 -16.78 -1.40
CA PRO A 123 -18.72 -18.00 -2.20
C PRO A 123 -18.36 -19.23 -1.37
N GLY A 124 -18.92 -20.39 -1.74
CA GLY A 124 -18.69 -21.66 -1.03
C GLY A 124 -19.54 -21.86 0.24
N ARG A 125 -20.40 -20.90 0.58
CA ARG A 125 -21.35 -21.02 1.69
C ARG A 125 -22.78 -21.28 1.19
N ALA A 126 -23.56 -21.99 2.00
CA ALA A 126 -24.98 -22.21 1.74
C ALA A 126 -25.72 -20.85 1.63
N GLY A 127 -26.54 -20.72 0.58
CA GLY A 127 -27.27 -19.47 0.31
C GLY A 127 -26.43 -18.35 -0.29
N THR A 128 -25.22 -18.64 -0.79
CA THR A 128 -24.43 -17.65 -1.55
C THR A 128 -25.16 -17.20 -2.81
N THR A 129 -25.02 -15.92 -3.15
CA THR A 129 -25.48 -15.36 -4.43
C THR A 129 -24.42 -15.49 -5.53
N ASP A 130 -23.21 -15.97 -5.21
CA ASP A 130 -22.16 -16.19 -6.20
C ASP A 130 -22.63 -17.12 -7.33
N GLY A 131 -22.37 -16.75 -8.57
CA GLY A 131 -22.83 -17.45 -9.76
C GLY A 131 -24.25 -17.08 -10.24
N THR A 132 -24.93 -16.13 -9.58
CA THR A 132 -26.31 -15.72 -9.89
C THR A 132 -26.40 -14.28 -10.40
N SER A 133 -27.56 -13.88 -10.94
CA SER A 133 -27.83 -12.48 -11.31
C SER A 133 -27.78 -11.55 -10.11
N ALA A 134 -28.19 -12.01 -8.92
CA ALA A 134 -28.13 -11.20 -7.70
C ALA A 134 -26.69 -10.79 -7.32
N ALA A 135 -25.68 -11.60 -7.64
CA ALA A 135 -24.28 -11.20 -7.47
C ALA A 135 -23.88 -10.04 -8.41
N VAL A 136 -24.41 -10.05 -9.64
CA VAL A 136 -24.20 -8.95 -10.61
C VAL A 136 -24.79 -7.65 -10.07
N ASP A 137 -26.01 -7.70 -9.52
CA ASP A 137 -26.68 -6.52 -8.94
C ASP A 137 -25.93 -5.97 -7.72
N GLN A 138 -25.43 -6.86 -6.84
CA GLN A 138 -24.64 -6.47 -5.67
C GLN A 138 -23.32 -5.79 -6.07
N VAL A 139 -22.65 -6.29 -7.12
CA VAL A 139 -21.45 -5.67 -7.67
C VAL A 139 -21.77 -4.31 -8.29
N ALA A 140 -22.86 -4.22 -9.07
CA ALA A 140 -23.31 -2.97 -9.67
C ALA A 140 -23.60 -1.90 -8.61
N ALA A 141 -24.27 -2.27 -7.51
CA ALA A 141 -24.55 -1.36 -6.40
C ALA A 141 -23.27 -0.80 -5.74
N PHE A 142 -22.22 -1.60 -5.62
CA PHE A 142 -20.93 -1.15 -5.07
C PHE A 142 -20.17 -0.21 -6.01
N PHE A 143 -20.14 -0.54 -7.30
CA PHE A 143 -19.53 0.33 -8.30
C PHE A 143 -20.29 1.64 -8.44
N GLY A 144 -21.62 1.62 -8.27
CA GLY A 144 -22.49 2.80 -8.37
C GLY A 144 -22.62 3.30 -9.81
N SER A 145 -23.30 4.43 -9.96
CA SER A 145 -23.60 5.04 -11.26
C SER A 145 -22.86 6.35 -11.53
N ALA A 146 -21.97 6.80 -10.64
CA ALA A 146 -21.15 7.98 -10.85
C ALA A 146 -20.43 7.96 -12.23
N ALA A 147 -20.61 9.02 -12.99
CA ALA A 147 -20.04 9.22 -14.32
C ALA A 147 -18.91 10.27 -14.31
N PRO A 148 -17.99 10.26 -15.30
CA PRO A 148 -16.94 11.27 -15.42
C PRO A 148 -17.46 12.71 -15.43
N THR A 149 -18.64 12.92 -16.03
CA THR A 149 -19.33 14.22 -16.17
C THR A 149 -19.96 14.74 -14.89
N ASP A 150 -20.09 13.90 -13.85
CA ASP A 150 -20.62 14.30 -12.55
C ASP A 150 -19.62 15.13 -11.74
N PHE A 151 -18.39 15.24 -12.25
CA PHE A 151 -17.29 15.96 -11.62
C PHE A 151 -16.92 17.19 -12.43
N ALA A 152 -16.71 18.31 -11.75
CA ALA A 152 -16.15 19.52 -12.35
C ALA A 152 -14.85 19.91 -11.64
N ARG A 153 -13.89 20.42 -12.42
CA ARG A 153 -12.61 20.95 -11.93
C ARG A 153 -12.63 22.47 -12.09
N ILE A 154 -12.61 23.19 -10.97
CA ILE A 154 -12.48 24.66 -10.93
C ILE A 154 -11.13 24.97 -10.30
N GLY A 155 -10.11 25.16 -11.15
CA GLY A 155 -8.72 25.21 -10.72
C GLY A 155 -8.30 23.90 -10.05
N GLU A 156 -7.94 23.96 -8.77
CA GLU A 156 -7.55 22.80 -7.94
C GLU A 156 -8.72 22.19 -7.17
N THR A 157 -9.93 22.77 -7.29
CA THR A 157 -11.11 22.29 -6.57
C THR A 157 -11.87 21.30 -7.44
N VAL A 158 -12.11 20.11 -6.91
CA VAL A 158 -13.00 19.10 -7.52
C VAL A 158 -14.35 19.16 -6.83
N THR A 159 -15.41 19.37 -7.61
CA THR A 159 -16.80 19.32 -7.14
C THR A 159 -17.51 18.11 -7.73
N TYR A 160 -18.50 17.60 -7.03
CA TYR A 160 -19.31 16.46 -7.46
C TYR A 160 -20.80 16.84 -7.39
N SER A 161 -21.53 16.59 -8.48
CA SER A 161 -22.96 16.86 -8.62
C SER A 161 -23.76 15.68 -9.17
N GLY A 162 -23.18 14.48 -9.13
CA GLY A 162 -23.83 13.24 -9.55
C GLY A 162 -24.76 12.64 -8.50
N PRO A 163 -25.15 11.37 -8.67
CA PRO A 163 -26.00 10.63 -7.72
C PRO A 163 -25.50 10.71 -6.28
N ALA A 164 -26.41 10.77 -5.31
CA ALA A 164 -26.10 10.84 -3.88
C ALA A 164 -25.63 9.48 -3.32
N GLU A 165 -24.49 9.00 -3.81
CA GLU A 165 -23.90 7.70 -3.51
C GLU A 165 -22.47 7.81 -2.97
N TRP A 166 -22.04 6.81 -2.21
CA TRP A 166 -20.64 6.63 -1.80
C TRP A 166 -20.13 5.32 -2.39
N SER A 167 -19.85 5.35 -3.69
CA SER A 167 -19.54 4.19 -4.51
C SER A 167 -18.07 4.09 -4.88
N TYR A 168 -17.65 2.93 -5.35
CA TYR A 168 -16.29 2.70 -5.83
C TYR A 168 -15.95 3.58 -7.03
N ARG A 169 -16.88 3.77 -7.99
CA ARG A 169 -16.64 4.66 -9.13
C ARG A 169 -16.48 6.10 -8.67
N ARG A 170 -17.32 6.60 -7.75
CA ARG A 170 -17.18 7.96 -7.22
C ARG A 170 -15.81 8.18 -6.58
N PHE A 171 -15.33 7.20 -5.81
CA PHE A 171 -13.99 7.23 -5.21
C PHE A 171 -12.88 7.36 -6.26
N ILE A 172 -12.84 6.47 -7.24
CA ILE A 172 -11.75 6.43 -8.21
C ILE A 172 -11.82 7.61 -9.20
N LEU A 173 -13.01 7.98 -9.67
CA LEU A 173 -13.19 9.12 -10.59
C LEU A 173 -12.88 10.46 -9.92
N HIS A 174 -13.22 10.63 -8.63
CA HIS A 174 -12.82 11.80 -7.86
C HIS A 174 -11.31 11.99 -7.93
N TYR A 175 -10.54 10.94 -7.63
CA TYR A 175 -9.09 11.02 -7.67
C TYR A 175 -8.49 11.12 -9.06
N ALA A 176 -9.15 10.59 -10.09
CA ALA A 176 -8.75 10.85 -11.48
C ALA A 176 -8.79 12.36 -11.77
N HIS A 177 -9.85 13.07 -11.34
CA HIS A 177 -9.95 14.52 -11.46
C HIS A 177 -8.93 15.28 -10.62
N VAL A 178 -8.69 14.84 -9.37
CA VAL A 178 -7.64 15.42 -8.50
C VAL A 178 -6.26 15.28 -9.14
N CYS A 179 -5.94 14.10 -9.68
CA CYS A 179 -4.68 13.83 -10.36
C CYS A 179 -4.52 14.65 -11.65
N ALA A 180 -5.61 14.80 -12.41
CA ALA A 180 -5.62 15.63 -13.61
C ALA A 180 -5.43 17.13 -13.27
N ALA A 181 -5.97 17.60 -12.14
CA ALA A 181 -5.73 18.97 -11.65
C ALA A 181 -4.30 19.18 -11.11
N ALA A 182 -3.69 18.13 -10.54
CA ALA A 182 -2.30 18.18 -10.11
C ALA A 182 -1.34 18.28 -11.31
N GLY A 183 -1.58 17.44 -12.33
CA GLY A 183 -0.70 17.25 -13.47
C GLY A 183 0.60 16.52 -13.09
N GLY A 184 1.36 16.09 -14.10
CA GLY A 184 2.73 15.57 -13.91
C GLY A 184 2.84 14.26 -13.13
N ILE A 185 1.78 13.44 -13.12
CA ILE A 185 1.83 12.07 -12.59
C ILE A 185 2.24 11.07 -13.67
N ASP A 186 2.91 9.99 -13.27
CA ASP A 186 3.41 8.96 -14.20
C ASP A 186 2.46 7.77 -14.31
N ALA A 187 1.78 7.44 -13.22
CA ALA A 187 0.82 6.34 -13.20
C ALA A 187 -0.33 6.56 -12.22
N PHE A 188 -1.45 5.91 -12.51
CA PHE A 188 -2.67 5.91 -11.72
C PHE A 188 -3.21 4.48 -11.57
N LEU A 189 -3.46 4.05 -10.35
CA LEU A 189 -4.08 2.75 -10.09
C LEU A 189 -5.60 2.88 -9.95
N ILE A 190 -6.36 2.02 -10.63
CA ILE A 190 -7.84 2.00 -10.54
C ILE A 190 -8.37 1.17 -9.36
N GLY A 191 -7.47 0.58 -8.58
CA GLY A 191 -7.79 -0.29 -7.45
C GLY A 191 -6.60 -1.07 -6.95
N SER A 192 -6.78 -1.67 -5.77
CA SER A 192 -5.76 -2.54 -5.20
C SER A 192 -6.34 -3.62 -4.28
N GLU A 193 -5.79 -4.84 -4.38
CA GLU A 193 -6.06 -5.99 -3.52
C GLU A 193 -7.55 -6.25 -3.24
N MET A 194 -8.40 -6.17 -4.26
CA MET A 194 -9.85 -6.41 -4.14
C MET A 194 -10.21 -7.87 -4.44
N VAL A 195 -9.46 -8.81 -3.87
CA VAL A 195 -9.45 -10.24 -4.22
C VAL A 195 -10.84 -10.88 -4.23
N ALA A 196 -11.58 -10.78 -3.13
CA ALA A 196 -12.90 -11.41 -3.06
C ALA A 196 -13.94 -10.71 -3.94
N MET A 197 -13.73 -9.45 -4.33
CA MET A 197 -14.61 -8.71 -5.24
C MET A 197 -14.38 -9.14 -6.68
N THR A 198 -13.12 -9.22 -7.12
CA THR A 198 -12.77 -9.57 -8.50
C THR A 198 -13.13 -11.02 -8.82
N GLN A 199 -13.20 -11.89 -7.80
CA GLN A 199 -13.59 -13.30 -7.91
C GLN A 199 -15.10 -13.56 -7.84
N ILE A 200 -15.94 -12.55 -7.59
CA ILE A 200 -17.41 -12.71 -7.61
C ILE A 200 -17.85 -13.12 -9.02
N ARG A 201 -18.63 -14.20 -9.10
CA ARG A 201 -19.18 -14.72 -10.35
C ARG A 201 -20.63 -14.31 -10.53
N GLY A 202 -20.99 -13.99 -11.77
CA GLY A 202 -22.37 -13.96 -12.25
C GLY A 202 -22.77 -15.26 -12.95
N PRO A 203 -23.94 -15.31 -13.61
CA PRO A 203 -24.37 -16.46 -14.39
C PRO A 203 -23.31 -16.87 -15.42
N GLY A 204 -23.13 -18.18 -15.61
CA GLY A 204 -22.19 -18.72 -16.60
C GLY A 204 -20.70 -18.47 -16.29
N ASN A 205 -20.32 -18.26 -15.01
CA ASN A 205 -18.95 -17.89 -14.60
C ASN A 205 -18.45 -16.58 -15.22
N THR A 206 -19.35 -15.61 -15.43
CA THR A 206 -18.98 -14.23 -15.75
C THR A 206 -18.38 -13.53 -14.53
N TYR A 207 -17.53 -12.51 -14.73
CA TYR A 207 -16.89 -11.76 -13.64
C TYR A 207 -17.30 -10.27 -13.68
N PRO A 208 -18.45 -9.90 -13.10
CA PRO A 208 -19.01 -8.55 -13.21
C PRO A 208 -18.09 -7.44 -12.68
N ALA A 209 -17.32 -7.70 -11.62
CA ALA A 209 -16.40 -6.69 -11.07
C ALA A 209 -15.26 -6.39 -12.05
N VAL A 210 -14.76 -7.40 -12.76
CA VAL A 210 -13.72 -7.24 -13.80
C VAL A 210 -14.26 -6.43 -14.97
N ALA A 211 -15.49 -6.69 -15.41
CA ALA A 211 -16.15 -5.88 -16.43
C ALA A 211 -16.30 -4.41 -15.99
N ALA A 212 -16.71 -4.17 -14.75
CA ALA A 212 -16.84 -2.82 -14.20
C ALA A 212 -15.49 -2.09 -14.07
N LEU A 213 -14.41 -2.80 -13.71
CA LEU A 213 -13.04 -2.25 -13.68
C LEU A 213 -12.56 -1.85 -15.07
N ARG A 214 -12.89 -2.61 -16.13
CA ARG A 214 -12.57 -2.23 -17.51
C ARG A 214 -13.25 -0.94 -17.95
N CYS A 215 -14.55 -0.81 -17.67
CA CYS A 215 -15.29 0.42 -17.92
C CYS A 215 -14.66 1.60 -17.16
N LEU A 216 -14.34 1.40 -15.88
CA LEU A 216 -13.68 2.40 -15.05
C LEU A 216 -12.29 2.81 -15.59
N ALA A 217 -11.51 1.86 -16.14
CA ALA A 217 -10.22 2.16 -16.75
C ALA A 217 -10.37 3.09 -17.97
N ALA A 218 -11.38 2.87 -18.82
CA ALA A 218 -11.69 3.73 -19.95
C ALA A 218 -12.13 5.14 -19.50
N ASP A 219 -12.99 5.23 -18.48
CA ASP A 219 -13.42 6.51 -17.91
C ASP A 219 -12.24 7.30 -17.32
N VAL A 220 -11.38 6.63 -16.55
CA VAL A 220 -10.17 7.23 -15.98
C VAL A 220 -9.25 7.72 -17.10
N ARG A 221 -9.05 6.92 -18.16
CA ARG A 221 -8.25 7.32 -19.34
C ARG A 221 -8.77 8.61 -19.97
N GLY A 222 -10.09 8.75 -20.09
CA GLY A 222 -10.72 9.97 -20.60
C GLY A 222 -10.44 11.22 -19.76
N ILE A 223 -10.24 11.05 -18.44
CA ILE A 223 -9.99 12.16 -17.51
C ILE A 223 -8.50 12.54 -17.44
N ILE A 224 -7.63 11.56 -17.27
CA ILE A 224 -6.19 11.80 -17.01
C ILE A 224 -5.34 11.87 -18.29
N GLY A 225 -5.90 11.43 -19.42
CA GLY A 225 -5.26 11.47 -20.73
C GLY A 225 -4.36 10.28 -21.06
N PRO A 226 -3.79 10.25 -22.28
CA PRO A 226 -3.07 9.09 -22.81
C PRO A 226 -1.67 8.89 -22.21
N ASN A 227 -1.08 9.92 -21.61
CA ASN A 227 0.32 9.89 -21.17
C ASN A 227 0.54 9.26 -19.80
N VAL A 228 -0.50 9.19 -18.96
CA VAL A 228 -0.42 8.61 -17.62
C VAL A 228 -0.65 7.11 -17.70
N LYS A 229 0.22 6.29 -17.12
CA LYS A 229 0.03 4.83 -17.15
C LYS A 229 -1.08 4.40 -16.19
N ILE A 230 -2.00 3.56 -16.64
CA ILE A 230 -3.10 3.03 -15.81
C ILE A 230 -2.84 1.56 -15.50
N GLY A 231 -3.09 1.15 -14.26
CA GLY A 231 -3.02 -0.25 -13.87
C GLY A 231 -3.97 -0.59 -12.71
N TYR A 232 -4.02 -1.86 -12.37
CA TYR A 232 -4.67 -2.37 -11.15
C TYR A 232 -3.60 -3.11 -10.33
N ALA A 233 -3.54 -2.84 -9.02
CA ALA A 233 -2.58 -3.48 -8.12
C ALA A 233 -3.21 -4.70 -7.45
N SER A 234 -3.22 -5.83 -8.16
CA SER A 234 -3.71 -7.09 -7.63
C SER A 234 -2.90 -7.56 -6.42
N ASP A 235 -3.53 -8.30 -5.51
CA ASP A 235 -2.78 -9.03 -4.49
C ASP A 235 -1.93 -10.13 -5.14
N TRP A 236 -0.80 -10.48 -4.52
CA TRP A 236 0.05 -11.59 -4.99
C TRP A 236 -0.69 -12.93 -5.09
N SER A 237 -1.79 -13.12 -4.35
CA SER A 237 -2.64 -14.31 -4.42
C SER A 237 -3.80 -14.20 -5.43
N GLU A 238 -3.87 -13.15 -6.23
CA GLU A 238 -5.03 -12.81 -7.09
C GLU A 238 -4.69 -12.84 -8.58
N TYR A 239 -3.52 -12.31 -8.96
CA TYR A 239 -3.17 -11.99 -10.35
C TYR A 239 -3.23 -13.18 -11.33
N PHE A 240 -2.91 -14.38 -10.83
CA PHE A 240 -2.63 -15.57 -11.64
C PHE A 240 -3.85 -16.42 -11.97
N GLY A 241 -5.01 -16.10 -11.38
CA GLY A 241 -6.25 -16.82 -11.63
C GLY A 241 -7.12 -16.98 -10.39
N HIS A 242 -8.37 -17.36 -10.62
CA HIS A 242 -9.33 -17.76 -9.59
C HIS A 242 -9.47 -19.27 -9.62
N HIS A 243 -9.21 -19.91 -8.48
CA HIS A 243 -9.25 -21.37 -8.31
C HIS A 243 -10.37 -21.76 -7.33
N PRO A 244 -11.62 -21.91 -7.79
CA PRO A 244 -12.76 -22.23 -6.90
C PRO A 244 -12.74 -23.66 -6.33
N GLY A 245 -11.71 -24.46 -6.64
CA GLY A 245 -11.53 -25.83 -6.18
C GLY A 245 -11.78 -26.88 -7.27
N ASN A 246 -11.55 -28.15 -6.95
CA ASN A 246 -11.76 -29.30 -7.84
C ASN A 246 -11.04 -29.19 -9.20
N GLY A 247 -9.83 -28.62 -9.21
CA GLY A 247 -9.05 -28.39 -10.43
C GLY A 247 -9.57 -27.24 -11.30
N ALA A 248 -10.68 -26.59 -10.94
CA ALA A 248 -11.19 -25.47 -11.72
C ALA A 248 -10.26 -24.25 -11.65
N LEU A 249 -10.04 -23.62 -12.80
CA LEU A 249 -9.19 -22.45 -12.97
C LEU A 249 -9.84 -21.46 -13.94
N PHE A 250 -9.91 -20.20 -13.53
CA PHE A 250 -10.33 -19.12 -14.40
C PHE A 250 -9.31 -18.00 -14.34
N PHE A 251 -8.75 -17.62 -15.49
CA PHE A 251 -7.93 -16.41 -15.62
C PHE A 251 -8.84 -15.17 -15.68
N HIS A 252 -9.61 -14.97 -14.60
CA HIS A 252 -10.70 -14.02 -14.50
C HIS A 252 -10.27 -12.56 -14.72
N LEU A 253 -9.01 -12.21 -14.45
CA LEU A 253 -8.47 -10.87 -14.69
C LEU A 253 -7.92 -10.65 -16.10
N ASP A 254 -7.80 -11.69 -16.93
CA ASP A 254 -7.27 -11.54 -18.30
C ASP A 254 -8.03 -10.53 -19.15
N PRO A 255 -9.37 -10.39 -19.08
CA PRO A 255 -10.07 -9.33 -19.77
C PRO A 255 -9.60 -7.92 -19.36
N LEU A 256 -9.27 -7.70 -18.08
CA LEU A 256 -8.70 -6.43 -17.60
C LEU A 256 -7.24 -6.30 -18.02
N TRP A 257 -6.45 -7.36 -17.88
CA TRP A 257 -5.04 -7.39 -18.29
C TRP A 257 -4.85 -7.22 -19.78
N ALA A 258 -5.77 -7.66 -20.63
CA ALA A 258 -5.73 -7.45 -22.07
C ALA A 258 -6.28 -6.07 -22.49
N ASP A 259 -7.04 -5.39 -21.63
CA ASP A 259 -7.73 -4.14 -22.00
C ASP A 259 -6.76 -3.04 -22.45
N PRO A 260 -6.96 -2.37 -23.59
CA PRO A 260 -6.02 -1.36 -24.10
C PRO A 260 -5.84 -0.15 -23.17
N ASN A 261 -6.76 0.09 -22.23
CA ASN A 261 -6.61 1.16 -21.25
C ASN A 261 -5.65 0.83 -20.11
N ILE A 262 -5.33 -0.46 -19.89
CA ILE A 262 -4.38 -0.93 -18.87
C ILE A 262 -2.98 -1.02 -19.47
N ASP A 263 -2.01 -0.33 -18.87
CA ASP A 263 -0.63 -0.24 -19.36
C ASP A 263 0.32 -1.29 -18.75
N PHE A 264 0.00 -1.81 -17.57
CA PHE A 264 0.86 -2.73 -16.81
C PHE A 264 0.06 -3.62 -15.86
N ILE A 265 0.64 -4.77 -15.52
CA ILE A 265 0.11 -5.71 -14.53
C ILE A 265 0.69 -5.34 -13.17
N GLY A 266 -0.12 -4.76 -12.29
CA GLY A 266 0.31 -4.39 -10.95
C GLY A 266 0.12 -5.55 -9.98
N ILE A 267 1.17 -5.90 -9.23
CA ILE A 267 1.13 -6.95 -8.20
C ILE A 267 1.73 -6.41 -6.91
N ASP A 268 0.94 -6.35 -5.85
CA ASP A 268 1.44 -6.07 -4.52
C ASP A 268 2.04 -7.35 -3.93
N ASN A 269 3.38 -7.40 -3.93
CA ASN A 269 4.11 -8.63 -3.72
C ASN A 269 4.48 -8.83 -2.24
N TYR A 270 3.78 -9.77 -1.60
CA TYR A 270 4.04 -10.24 -0.25
C TYR A 270 4.30 -11.76 -0.19
N MET A 271 4.73 -12.35 -1.31
CA MET A 271 4.98 -13.80 -1.41
C MET A 271 6.04 -14.24 -0.38
N PRO A 272 5.87 -15.40 0.29
CA PRO A 272 6.81 -15.89 1.29
C PRO A 272 8.22 -16.08 0.71
N LEU A 273 9.27 -15.65 1.42
CA LEU A 273 10.67 -15.90 1.02
C LEU A 273 11.37 -16.95 1.89
N SER A 274 10.64 -17.55 2.83
CA SER A 274 11.21 -18.45 3.82
C SER A 274 10.13 -19.27 4.52
N ASP A 275 10.43 -20.54 4.82
CA ASP A 275 9.71 -21.44 5.74
C ASP A 275 10.58 -21.75 6.98
N TRP A 276 11.43 -20.80 7.38
CA TRP A 276 12.33 -20.91 8.52
C TRP A 276 11.56 -20.96 9.85
N ARG A 277 12.07 -21.71 10.83
CA ARG A 277 11.45 -21.88 12.16
C ARG A 277 12.45 -21.60 13.28
N ASP A 278 11.96 -21.51 14.50
CA ASP A 278 12.86 -21.42 15.66
C ASP A 278 13.55 -22.79 15.89
N GLY A 279 14.85 -22.80 16.18
CA GLY A 279 15.63 -24.02 16.44
C GLY A 279 16.26 -24.62 15.17
N ASP A 280 16.88 -25.80 15.32
CA ASP A 280 17.62 -26.47 14.24
C ASP A 280 16.93 -27.74 13.71
N ASP A 281 15.77 -28.11 14.27
CA ASP A 281 15.03 -29.33 13.91
C ASP A 281 14.16 -29.20 12.65
N HIS A 282 14.19 -28.04 11.98
CA HIS A 282 13.35 -27.76 10.82
C HIS A 282 14.07 -28.04 9.49
N LEU A 283 13.32 -28.35 8.43
CA LEU A 283 13.87 -28.76 7.13
C LEU A 283 14.83 -27.73 6.49
N ASP A 284 14.69 -26.44 6.84
CA ASP A 284 15.53 -25.37 6.30
C ASP A 284 16.79 -25.07 7.15
N ALA A 285 17.05 -25.82 8.24
CA ALA A 285 18.09 -25.48 9.21
C ALA A 285 19.50 -25.55 8.62
N SER A 286 19.69 -26.37 7.57
CA SER A 286 20.96 -26.50 6.84
C SER A 286 21.44 -25.18 6.19
N TRP A 287 20.55 -24.20 5.98
CA TRP A 287 20.95 -22.86 5.54
C TRP A 287 21.66 -22.04 6.62
N GLY A 288 21.65 -22.51 7.88
CA GLY A 288 22.35 -21.97 9.05
C GLY A 288 21.80 -20.67 9.62
N ARG A 289 21.08 -19.89 8.81
CA ARG A 289 20.45 -18.64 9.23
C ARG A 289 19.34 -18.20 8.29
N ILE A 290 18.26 -17.67 8.87
CA ILE A 290 17.11 -17.12 8.13
C ILE A 290 17.42 -15.95 7.20
N ASP A 291 18.48 -15.18 7.48
CA ASP A 291 18.94 -14.08 6.63
C ASP A 291 20.02 -14.51 5.63
N ASN A 292 20.25 -15.82 5.45
CA ASN A 292 21.12 -16.35 4.42
C ASN A 292 20.65 -15.86 3.04
N ILE A 293 21.55 -15.20 2.32
CA ILE A 293 21.25 -14.53 1.06
C ILE A 293 20.85 -15.54 -0.02
N ASP A 294 21.54 -16.67 -0.08
CA ASP A 294 21.29 -17.68 -1.10
C ASP A 294 19.99 -18.44 -0.82
N TYR A 295 19.66 -18.66 0.46
CA TYR A 295 18.36 -19.17 0.89
C TYR A 295 17.21 -18.25 0.43
N LEU A 296 17.28 -16.97 0.78
CA LEU A 296 16.26 -15.99 0.40
C LEU A 296 16.16 -15.83 -1.11
N ARG A 297 17.29 -15.90 -1.84
CA ARG A 297 17.31 -15.83 -3.31
C ARG A 297 16.68 -17.06 -3.96
N ALA A 298 16.98 -18.26 -3.46
CA ALA A 298 16.39 -19.50 -3.94
C ALA A 298 14.85 -19.49 -3.80
N ASN A 299 14.33 -18.86 -2.75
CA ASN A 299 12.89 -18.77 -2.48
C ASN A 299 12.13 -17.69 -3.28
N VAL A 300 12.80 -16.88 -4.12
CA VAL A 300 12.13 -15.84 -4.92
C VAL A 300 11.19 -16.45 -5.99
N ALA A 301 11.65 -17.49 -6.67
CA ALA A 301 10.85 -18.32 -7.57
C ALA A 301 11.18 -19.79 -7.26
N GLY A 302 10.90 -20.16 -6.02
CA GLY A 302 11.21 -21.43 -5.39
C GLY A 302 10.56 -21.50 -4.00
N GLY A 303 10.60 -22.66 -3.37
CA GLY A 303 9.98 -22.94 -2.07
C GLY A 303 8.45 -22.94 -2.10
N GLU A 304 7.83 -22.52 -0.99
CA GLU A 304 6.36 -22.46 -0.85
C GLU A 304 5.75 -21.61 -1.97
N GLY A 305 4.76 -22.14 -2.69
CA GLY A 305 4.08 -21.44 -3.78
C GLY A 305 4.77 -21.49 -5.15
N TYR A 306 5.89 -22.21 -5.24
CA TYR A 306 6.55 -22.52 -6.51
C TYR A 306 6.83 -24.03 -6.62
N ASP A 307 7.67 -24.55 -5.71
CA ASP A 307 8.04 -25.96 -5.72
C ASP A 307 6.99 -26.82 -5.01
N TRP A 308 6.43 -26.30 -3.90
CA TRP A 308 5.55 -27.06 -3.02
C TRP A 308 4.53 -26.16 -2.30
N PHE A 309 3.53 -26.78 -1.69
CA PHE A 309 2.56 -26.14 -0.80
C PHE A 309 2.26 -27.02 0.42
N TYR A 310 1.58 -26.46 1.42
CA TYR A 310 1.04 -27.22 2.56
C TYR A 310 -0.45 -27.49 2.36
N ALA A 311 -0.86 -28.76 2.34
CA ALA A 311 -2.26 -29.14 2.13
C ALA A 311 -3.14 -28.86 3.37
N SER A 312 -2.54 -28.82 4.56
CA SER A 312 -3.22 -28.56 5.82
C SER A 312 -2.34 -27.82 6.83
N ASP A 313 -2.94 -27.34 7.92
CA ASP A 313 -2.18 -26.79 9.05
C ASP A 313 -1.31 -27.87 9.72
N ALA A 314 -1.74 -29.13 9.72
CA ALA A 314 -0.97 -30.24 10.24
C ALA A 314 0.30 -30.48 9.40
N ASP A 315 0.15 -30.45 8.06
CA ASP A 315 1.28 -30.54 7.14
C ASP A 315 2.24 -29.36 7.30
N ARG A 316 1.70 -28.15 7.48
CA ARG A 316 2.52 -26.97 7.78
C ARG A 316 3.29 -27.15 9.09
N LEU A 317 2.69 -27.71 10.15
CA LEU A 317 3.39 -27.95 11.41
C LEU A 317 4.48 -29.01 11.29
N ALA A 318 4.21 -30.10 10.56
CA ALA A 318 5.13 -31.21 10.32
C ALA A 318 6.17 -30.94 9.21
N GLN A 319 6.03 -29.85 8.45
CA GLN A 319 6.76 -29.59 7.21
C GLN A 319 6.58 -30.67 6.13
N ASN A 320 5.39 -31.25 6.03
CA ASN A 320 5.00 -32.13 4.93
C ASN A 320 4.76 -31.29 3.67
N ARG A 321 5.81 -31.09 2.87
CA ARG A 321 5.78 -30.27 1.65
C ARG A 321 5.24 -31.07 0.47
N THR A 322 4.07 -30.70 -0.04
CA THR A 322 3.46 -31.35 -1.21
C THR A 322 3.92 -30.66 -2.49
N PRO A 323 4.53 -31.37 -3.46
CA PRO A 323 4.94 -30.78 -4.74
C PRO A 323 3.78 -30.13 -5.51
N ILE A 324 4.05 -29.01 -6.18
CA ILE A 324 3.09 -28.37 -7.10
C ILE A 324 3.29 -28.93 -8.51
N THR A 325 2.34 -29.75 -8.94
CA THR A 325 2.28 -30.37 -10.27
C THR A 325 0.91 -30.17 -10.90
N ASP A 326 0.82 -30.24 -12.22
CA ASP A 326 -0.46 -30.14 -12.94
C ASP A 326 -0.94 -31.47 -13.55
N GLY A 327 -0.19 -32.56 -13.33
CA GLY A 327 -0.54 -33.88 -13.84
C GLY A 327 -0.76 -33.88 -15.34
N ALA A 328 -2.02 -33.97 -15.77
CA ALA A 328 -2.44 -34.23 -17.14
C ALA A 328 -1.98 -33.20 -18.18
N TYR A 329 -1.80 -31.92 -17.82
CA TYR A 329 -1.44 -30.88 -18.78
C TYR A 329 0.00 -30.37 -18.64
N ASP A 330 0.73 -30.78 -17.60
CA ASP A 330 2.11 -30.34 -17.31
C ASP A 330 2.29 -28.80 -17.27
N GLU A 331 1.23 -28.04 -16.95
CA GLU A 331 1.23 -26.58 -16.86
C GLU A 331 1.29 -26.13 -15.39
N ALA A 332 2.22 -26.66 -14.59
CA ALA A 332 2.29 -26.40 -13.14
C ALA A 332 2.35 -24.92 -12.75
N TRP A 333 2.82 -24.05 -13.66
CA TRP A 333 2.84 -22.59 -13.51
C TRP A 333 1.45 -21.98 -13.22
N VAL A 334 0.34 -22.63 -13.62
CA VAL A 334 -1.02 -22.12 -13.34
C VAL A 334 -1.40 -22.20 -11.85
N TRP A 335 -0.69 -23.02 -11.08
CA TRP A 335 -0.89 -23.22 -9.64
C TRP A 335 0.17 -22.52 -8.78
N ARG A 336 1.21 -21.95 -9.41
CA ARG A 336 2.35 -21.34 -8.74
C ARG A 336 2.19 -19.83 -8.69
N TYR A 337 1.70 -19.30 -7.57
CA TYR A 337 1.60 -17.85 -7.37
C TYR A 337 2.94 -17.12 -7.41
N LYS A 338 4.08 -17.82 -7.29
CA LYS A 338 5.41 -17.23 -7.49
C LYS A 338 5.91 -17.28 -8.93
N ASP A 339 5.25 -18.04 -9.81
CA ASP A 339 5.69 -18.24 -11.19
C ASP A 339 5.21 -17.12 -12.12
N LEU A 340 5.71 -15.91 -11.84
CA LEU A 340 5.44 -14.73 -12.64
C LEU A 340 5.87 -14.91 -14.10
N THR A 341 6.96 -15.65 -14.34
CA THR A 341 7.49 -15.86 -15.69
C THR A 341 6.64 -16.85 -16.46
N GLY A 342 6.31 -18.00 -15.86
CA GLY A 342 5.41 -18.99 -16.45
C GLY A 342 4.05 -18.38 -16.77
N TRP A 343 3.45 -17.64 -15.85
CA TRP A 343 2.21 -16.90 -16.12
C TRP A 343 2.37 -15.89 -17.26
N TRP A 344 3.43 -15.07 -17.25
CA TRP A 344 3.59 -14.00 -18.25
C TRP A 344 3.86 -14.49 -19.68
N GLN A 345 4.55 -15.63 -19.84
CA GLN A 345 5.04 -16.11 -21.15
C GLN A 345 4.11 -17.11 -21.84
N ASN A 346 3.10 -17.65 -21.15
CA ASN A 346 2.24 -18.69 -21.70
C ASN A 346 0.87 -18.16 -22.12
N LEU A 347 0.24 -18.88 -23.04
CA LEU A 347 -1.18 -18.71 -23.35
C LEU A 347 -2.00 -19.22 -22.16
N HIS A 348 -3.09 -18.51 -21.86
CA HIS A 348 -3.96 -18.83 -20.74
C HIS A 348 -5.19 -19.57 -21.24
N TYR A 349 -5.50 -20.71 -20.62
CA TYR A 349 -6.67 -21.52 -20.95
C TYR A 349 -7.47 -21.78 -19.69
N ASN A 350 -8.73 -21.32 -19.64
CA ASN A 350 -9.59 -21.62 -18.50
C ASN A 350 -9.84 -23.13 -18.40
N ARG A 351 -10.13 -23.58 -17.18
CA ARG A 351 -10.41 -24.98 -16.86
C ARG A 351 -11.71 -25.12 -16.08
N PRO A 352 -12.89 -24.87 -16.69
CA PRO A 352 -14.15 -25.14 -16.00
C PRO A 352 -14.22 -26.62 -15.61
N GLY A 353 -14.47 -26.90 -14.33
CA GLY A 353 -14.50 -28.28 -13.80
C GLY A 353 -13.17 -29.04 -13.94
N GLY A 354 -12.04 -28.34 -14.07
CA GLY A 354 -10.72 -28.95 -14.22
C GLY A 354 -10.32 -29.33 -15.65
N VAL A 355 -11.19 -29.10 -16.64
CA VAL A 355 -10.92 -29.46 -18.03
C VAL A 355 -10.45 -28.24 -18.82
N ARG A 356 -9.22 -28.29 -19.34
CA ARG A 356 -8.63 -27.22 -20.16
C ARG A 356 -9.45 -26.94 -21.42
N GLN A 357 -9.86 -25.69 -21.59
CA GLN A 357 -10.52 -25.23 -22.80
C GLN A 357 -9.57 -25.28 -24.01
N ARG A 358 -10.17 -25.40 -25.21
CA ARG A 358 -9.41 -25.38 -26.48
C ARG A 358 -8.95 -23.98 -26.85
N GLU A 359 -9.76 -22.97 -26.54
CA GLU A 359 -9.49 -21.58 -26.85
C GLU A 359 -8.78 -20.90 -25.68
N ALA A 360 -7.77 -20.10 -26.02
CA ALA A 360 -7.09 -19.27 -25.04
C ALA A 360 -7.97 -18.06 -24.67
N THR A 361 -7.70 -17.46 -23.51
CA THR A 361 -8.30 -16.18 -23.13
C THR A 361 -7.76 -15.03 -24.00
N ALA A 362 -8.23 -13.81 -23.75
CA ALA A 362 -7.73 -12.61 -24.41
C ALA A 362 -6.27 -12.25 -24.03
N TRP A 363 -5.64 -12.95 -23.08
CA TRP A 363 -4.26 -12.67 -22.72
C TRP A 363 -3.31 -13.00 -23.86
N VAL A 364 -2.52 -12.01 -24.26
CA VAL A 364 -1.42 -12.19 -25.20
C VAL A 364 -0.13 -12.34 -24.39
N PRO A 365 0.61 -13.46 -24.53
CA PRO A 365 1.86 -13.69 -23.84
C PRO A 365 2.81 -12.51 -24.00
N GLY A 366 3.38 -12.08 -22.90
CA GLY A 366 4.33 -10.99 -22.82
C GLY A 366 3.86 -9.63 -23.33
N SER A 367 2.54 -9.39 -23.39
CA SER A 367 1.97 -8.16 -23.95
C SER A 367 2.18 -6.92 -23.07
N LYS A 368 2.21 -7.08 -21.75
CA LYS A 368 2.32 -5.96 -20.80
C LYS A 368 3.38 -6.21 -19.73
N PRO A 369 4.11 -5.19 -19.27
CA PRO A 369 5.10 -5.34 -18.21
C PRO A 369 4.44 -5.63 -16.86
N ILE A 370 5.16 -6.30 -15.97
CA ILE A 370 4.76 -6.49 -14.57
C ILE A 370 5.37 -5.39 -13.71
N TRP A 371 4.56 -4.69 -12.93
CA TRP A 371 5.02 -3.73 -11.94
C TRP A 371 4.71 -4.28 -10.56
N LEU A 372 5.60 -4.03 -9.61
CA LEU A 372 5.39 -4.30 -8.18
C LEU A 372 5.21 -2.96 -7.46
N PRO A 373 3.99 -2.39 -7.42
CA PRO A 373 3.73 -1.04 -6.90
C PRO A 373 3.98 -0.98 -5.39
N SER A 374 3.62 -2.05 -4.68
CA SER A 374 4.05 -2.34 -3.32
C SER A 374 4.91 -3.59 -3.29
N SER A 375 6.03 -3.51 -2.57
CA SER A 375 6.72 -4.68 -2.04
C SER A 375 7.07 -4.39 -0.59
N ALA A 376 6.51 -5.16 0.34
CA ALA A 376 6.97 -5.13 1.73
C ALA A 376 8.05 -6.19 1.94
N ALA A 377 8.95 -5.94 2.89
CA ALA A 377 9.66 -7.03 3.53
C ALA A 377 8.60 -7.87 4.29
N PRO A 378 8.52 -9.19 4.11
CA PRO A 378 7.54 -10.01 4.82
C PRO A 378 7.73 -9.85 6.34
N PRO A 379 6.64 -9.77 7.13
CA PRO A 379 6.74 -9.71 8.58
C PRO A 379 7.40 -10.99 9.11
N TRP A 380 8.32 -10.83 10.06
CA TRP A 380 8.85 -11.93 10.84
C TRP A 380 7.78 -12.45 11.79
N THR A 381 7.39 -13.72 11.70
CA THR A 381 6.51 -14.36 12.69
C THR A 381 7.35 -15.09 13.73
N ARG A 382 7.18 -14.72 15.01
CA ARG A 382 7.70 -15.44 16.17
C ARG A 382 6.51 -16.11 16.88
N ARG A 383 6.44 -17.44 16.75
CA ARG A 383 5.73 -18.47 17.56
C ARG A 383 4.20 -18.72 17.51
N ARG A 384 3.92 -20.04 17.41
CA ARG A 384 2.85 -20.93 17.93
C ARG A 384 1.41 -20.39 18.06
N THR A 385 0.54 -20.78 17.12
CA THR A 385 -0.91 -20.85 17.36
C THR A 385 -1.49 -22.14 16.82
N SER A 386 -2.09 -22.91 17.73
CA SER A 386 -2.98 -24.03 17.47
C SER A 386 -4.30 -23.58 16.83
N ARG A 387 -4.83 -24.46 15.96
CA ARG A 387 -6.22 -24.64 15.46
C ARG A 387 -6.61 -24.13 14.06
N THR A 388 -6.93 -25.17 13.27
CA THR A 388 -8.02 -25.41 12.31
C THR A 388 -7.97 -24.67 10.97
N SER A 389 -7.54 -25.44 9.98
CA SER A 389 -7.70 -25.25 8.55
C SER A 389 -9.13 -25.58 8.10
N SER A 390 -9.79 -24.60 7.51
CA SER A 390 -10.66 -24.79 6.35
C SER A 390 -10.31 -23.65 5.39
N TRP A 391 -10.35 -23.92 4.09
CA TRP A 391 -10.22 -22.91 3.04
C TRP A 391 -11.37 -21.89 3.18
N THR A 392 -11.15 -20.91 4.05
CA THR A 392 -12.01 -19.76 4.33
C THR A 392 -11.19 -18.82 5.23
N ARG A 393 -10.36 -17.94 4.67
CA ARG A 393 -9.80 -16.83 5.46
C ARG A 393 -9.75 -15.53 4.69
N CYS A 394 -10.90 -14.88 4.74
CA CYS A 394 -10.92 -13.50 5.20
C CYS A 394 -10.47 -13.39 6.65
N ARG A 395 -9.16 -13.47 6.88
CA ARG A 395 -8.54 -13.11 8.15
C ARG A 395 -7.18 -12.46 7.94
N PRO A 396 -7.11 -11.12 7.86
CA PRO A 396 -5.88 -10.37 8.06
C PRO A 396 -5.66 -10.20 9.57
N ARG A 397 -5.12 -11.21 10.26
CA ARG A 397 -4.58 -10.99 11.61
C ARG A 397 -3.16 -11.53 11.73
N ALA A 398 -2.24 -10.79 11.11
CA ALA A 398 -0.88 -10.64 11.61
C ALA A 398 -0.77 -9.27 12.30
N CYS A 399 -1.52 -9.06 13.39
CA CYS A 399 -1.24 -7.93 14.29
C CYS A 399 0.08 -8.24 15.01
N CYS A 400 1.16 -7.67 14.51
CA CYS A 400 2.50 -7.75 15.08
C CYS A 400 2.54 -7.06 16.45
N ARG A 401 2.84 -7.82 17.51
CA ARG A 401 3.37 -7.25 18.76
C ARG A 401 4.89 -7.19 18.61
N ILE A 402 5.42 -5.99 18.38
CA ILE A 402 6.86 -5.75 18.24
C ILE A 402 7.53 -5.99 19.61
N SER A 403 8.52 -6.89 19.65
CA SER A 403 9.48 -6.97 20.75
C SER A 403 10.82 -6.41 20.26
N PRO A 404 11.52 -5.58 21.06
CA PRO A 404 12.62 -4.77 20.55
C PRO A 404 13.94 -5.54 20.63
N THR A 405 14.29 -6.32 19.60
CA THR A 405 15.70 -6.70 19.43
C THR A 405 16.04 -7.05 17.98
N VAL A 406 17.23 -6.59 17.56
CA VAL A 406 17.93 -6.83 16.28
C VAL A 406 17.64 -5.85 15.13
N ARG A 407 18.28 -4.67 15.22
CA ARG A 407 18.65 -3.80 14.09
C ARG A 407 19.80 -4.45 13.33
N GLY A 408 19.53 -5.19 12.26
CA GLY A 408 20.59 -5.77 11.42
C GLY A 408 20.22 -6.10 9.98
N THR A 409 18.96 -6.43 9.68
CA THR A 409 18.59 -7.10 8.43
C THR A 409 17.90 -6.22 7.37
N MET A 410 17.74 -4.92 7.59
CA MET A 410 17.20 -4.00 6.56
C MET A 410 18.17 -3.70 5.41
N ARG A 411 19.49 -3.91 5.60
CA ARG A 411 20.51 -3.48 4.64
C ARG A 411 20.76 -4.44 3.46
N SER A 412 20.32 -5.70 3.52
CA SER A 412 20.62 -6.72 2.50
C SER A 412 19.47 -7.10 1.56
N ARG A 413 18.21 -6.74 1.87
CA ARG A 413 17.01 -7.25 1.14
C ARG A 413 16.60 -6.41 -0.08
N LEU A 414 16.75 -5.09 -0.03
CA LEU A 414 16.38 -4.15 -1.10
C LEU A 414 17.10 -4.32 -2.45
N PRO A 415 18.37 -4.75 -2.53
CA PRO A 415 19.05 -4.94 -3.81
C PRO A 415 18.68 -6.22 -4.57
N MET A 416 18.02 -7.20 -3.94
CA MET A 416 17.95 -8.57 -4.51
C MET A 416 16.75 -8.82 -5.42
N SER A 417 15.55 -8.34 -5.07
CA SER A 417 14.42 -8.35 -6.02
C SER A 417 14.76 -7.54 -7.28
N ARG A 418 15.49 -6.43 -7.14
CA ARG A 418 15.92 -5.60 -8.27
C ARG A 418 17.01 -6.22 -9.15
N ARG A 419 17.88 -7.10 -8.61
CA ARG A 419 19.03 -7.67 -9.36
C ARG A 419 18.69 -8.92 -10.16
N ARG A 420 17.75 -9.77 -9.72
CA ARG A 420 17.33 -10.94 -10.52
C ARG A 420 16.50 -10.53 -11.75
N TRP A 421 15.76 -9.43 -11.65
CA TRP A 421 14.84 -8.97 -12.69
C TRP A 421 15.37 -7.81 -13.55
N ARG A 422 16.63 -7.38 -13.37
CA ARG A 422 17.36 -6.53 -14.33
C ARG A 422 18.38 -7.39 -15.06
N ILE A 423 18.00 -7.95 -16.21
CA ILE A 423 18.97 -8.45 -17.20
C ILE A 423 19.12 -7.38 -18.26
N GLY A 424 20.37 -6.92 -18.44
CA GLY A 424 20.78 -5.93 -19.42
C GLY A 424 20.70 -6.47 -20.86
N ALA A 425 20.77 -5.54 -21.80
CA ALA A 425 20.60 -5.73 -23.24
C ALA A 425 21.52 -6.81 -23.86
N THR A 426 20.92 -7.79 -24.53
CA THR A 426 21.51 -8.60 -25.61
C THR A 426 20.40 -8.93 -26.63
N PRO A 427 20.61 -8.77 -27.95
CA PRO A 427 19.59 -9.01 -28.98
C PRO A 427 19.70 -10.43 -29.59
N PRO A 428 18.75 -10.87 -30.43
CA PRO A 428 17.33 -11.06 -30.17
C PRO A 428 16.96 -12.55 -30.32
N THR A 429 16.20 -13.11 -29.37
CA THR A 429 15.32 -14.30 -29.57
C THR A 429 14.54 -14.65 -28.30
N THR A 430 14.96 -14.21 -27.11
CA THR A 430 14.22 -14.42 -25.86
C THR A 430 13.57 -13.12 -25.37
N ARG A 431 12.24 -13.09 -25.35
CA ARG A 431 11.43 -12.00 -24.80
C ARG A 431 11.71 -11.89 -23.29
N SER A 432 12.41 -10.84 -22.85
CA SER A 432 12.70 -10.61 -21.43
C SER A 432 11.53 -9.86 -20.76
N MET A 433 11.16 -10.26 -19.55
CA MET A 433 10.05 -9.66 -18.80
C MET A 433 10.47 -8.33 -18.16
N PRO A 434 9.89 -7.17 -18.55
CA PRO A 434 10.22 -5.90 -17.93
C PRO A 434 9.54 -5.80 -16.57
N MET A 435 10.34 -5.67 -15.50
CA MET A 435 9.85 -5.46 -14.12
C MET A 435 10.26 -4.11 -13.54
N ALA A 436 9.32 -3.46 -12.83
CA ALA A 436 9.59 -2.28 -12.01
C ALA A 436 9.18 -2.52 -10.55
N CYS A 437 10.05 -2.22 -9.58
CA CYS A 437 9.76 -2.43 -8.15
C CYS A 437 9.75 -1.11 -7.35
N GLY A 438 8.59 -0.76 -6.79
CA GLY A 438 8.44 0.16 -5.66
C GLY A 438 8.69 -0.58 -4.34
N CYS A 439 9.23 0.09 -3.33
CA CYS A 439 9.44 -0.51 -2.00
C CYS A 439 8.63 0.25 -0.95
N TRP A 440 8.03 -0.49 -0.03
CA TRP A 440 7.23 0.03 1.06
C TRP A 440 7.81 -0.38 2.43
N THR A 441 7.63 0.47 3.43
CA THR A 441 8.01 0.17 4.83
C THR A 441 6.92 0.67 5.77
N TRP A 442 6.42 -0.21 6.64
CA TRP A 442 5.72 0.21 7.86
C TRP A 442 6.72 0.84 8.83
N THR A 443 6.47 2.07 9.26
CA THR A 443 7.34 2.75 10.23
C THR A 443 7.23 2.11 11.61
N ALA A 444 8.39 1.75 12.18
CA ALA A 444 8.56 1.48 13.60
C ALA A 444 8.23 2.76 14.41
N ARG A 445 7.27 2.68 15.33
CA ARG A 445 7.03 3.76 16.30
C ARG A 445 8.28 3.95 17.16
N MET A 446 8.79 5.18 17.24
CA MET A 446 9.58 5.61 18.39
C MET A 446 8.62 5.82 19.57
N SER A 447 8.76 5.00 20.61
CA SER A 447 8.18 5.29 21.91
C SER A 447 8.95 6.44 22.54
N VAL A 448 8.31 7.60 22.66
CA VAL A 448 8.73 8.66 23.57
C VAL A 448 8.38 8.18 24.98
N LEU A 449 9.32 7.49 25.64
CA LEU A 449 9.29 7.36 27.09
C LEU A 449 9.81 8.70 27.65
N GLY A 450 8.88 9.47 28.20
CA GLY A 450 9.17 10.67 28.95
C GLY A 450 10.09 10.36 30.13
N ARG A 451 11.00 11.30 30.40
CA ARG A 451 11.84 11.31 31.60
C ARG A 451 10.96 11.41 32.83
N ALA A 452 10.92 10.36 33.62
CA ALA A 452 10.69 10.41 35.07
C ALA A 452 11.21 9.10 35.69
N ALA A 453 11.86 9.21 36.85
CA ALA A 453 12.44 8.15 37.67
C ALA A 453 13.84 7.63 37.26
N LEU A 454 14.85 8.45 37.51
CA LEU A 454 16.16 7.97 37.98
C LEU A 454 16.27 8.33 39.47
N SER A 455 16.04 7.35 40.34
CA SER A 455 16.42 7.42 41.75
C SER A 455 16.78 6.00 42.22
N GLY A 456 18.04 5.83 42.58
CA GLY A 456 18.55 4.72 43.38
C GLY A 456 18.74 3.40 42.63
N LEU A 457 19.99 3.05 42.35
CA LEU A 457 20.62 1.88 42.98
C LEU A 457 22.11 1.84 42.62
N SER A 458 22.87 1.85 43.69
CA SER A 458 24.32 1.78 43.84
C SER A 458 24.89 0.40 43.54
N GLY A 459 26.12 0.37 43.03
CA GLY A 459 27.17 -0.55 43.50
C GLY A 459 27.25 -1.94 42.87
N ALA A 460 28.36 -2.19 42.17
CA ALA A 460 29.33 -3.28 42.45
C ALA A 460 30.12 -3.72 41.19
N ARG A 461 31.36 -3.21 41.12
CA ARG A 461 32.66 -3.87 40.84
C ARG A 461 32.76 -5.12 39.94
N ARG A 462 33.62 -5.01 38.89
CA ARG A 462 34.93 -5.70 38.64
C ARG A 462 35.28 -5.55 37.15
N SER A 463 36.20 -4.68 36.72
CA SER A 463 37.68 -4.76 36.68
C SER A 463 38.26 -5.97 35.92
N VAL A 464 38.64 -5.76 34.65
CA VAL A 464 39.88 -6.31 34.04
C VAL A 464 40.46 -5.23 33.11
N VAL A 465 41.75 -4.97 33.28
CA VAL A 465 42.57 -3.93 32.67
C VAL A 465 43.30 -4.51 31.44
N GLY A 466 43.41 -3.72 30.37
CA GLY A 466 44.25 -4.00 29.20
C GLY A 466 44.20 -2.87 28.19
N ARG A 467 45.26 -2.06 28.14
CA ARG A 467 45.38 -0.71 27.57
C ARG A 467 45.36 -0.65 26.03
N SER A 468 44.61 0.32 25.48
CA SER A 468 45.18 1.30 24.54
C SER A 468 44.45 2.64 24.69
N CYS A 469 45.23 3.70 24.89
CA CYS A 469 44.77 5.07 25.13
C CYS A 469 44.87 5.87 23.84
N VAL A 470 43.76 6.37 23.30
CA VAL A 470 43.66 7.72 22.74
C VAL A 470 42.24 8.20 23.02
N GLY A 471 42.12 9.16 23.94
CA GLY A 471 40.87 9.86 24.20
C GLY A 471 41.19 11.20 24.82
N SER A 472 40.53 12.25 24.35
CA SER A 472 40.20 13.42 25.15
C SER A 472 39.23 14.31 24.40
N ARG A 473 37.99 14.36 24.90
CA ARG A 473 37.24 15.61 25.01
C ARG A 473 38.14 16.63 25.71
N THR A 474 38.19 17.88 25.24
CA THR A 474 37.92 19.08 26.06
C THR A 474 38.00 20.37 25.23
N LEU A 475 36.97 21.20 25.41
CA LEU A 475 36.98 22.68 25.56
C LEU A 475 37.35 23.49 24.30
N ALA A 476 36.46 24.30 23.73
CA ALA A 476 35.94 25.57 24.27
C ALA A 476 37.05 26.53 24.72
N GLU A 477 37.04 27.73 24.11
CA GLU A 477 37.82 28.94 24.42
C GLU A 477 39.22 29.09 23.78
N ARG A 478 39.46 30.33 23.31
CA ARG A 478 40.62 30.92 22.58
C ARG A 478 40.49 30.79 21.04
N ALA A 479 40.48 31.85 20.23
CA ALA A 479 40.86 33.24 20.43
C ALA A 479 40.12 34.18 19.46
N CYS A 480 39.70 35.33 19.98
CA CYS A 480 39.48 36.58 19.24
C CYS A 480 40.84 37.30 19.14
N GLY A 481 41.21 37.85 17.98
CA GLY A 481 42.30 38.83 17.90
C GLY A 481 43.06 38.93 16.57
N ARG A 482 42.98 40.14 15.98
CA ARG A 482 43.73 40.72 14.83
C ARG A 482 43.14 40.38 13.45
N ARG A 483 42.65 41.33 12.63
CA ARG A 483 43.14 42.70 12.36
C ARG A 483 41.99 43.69 12.13
N HIS A 484 42.18 44.93 12.57
CA HIS A 484 41.44 46.12 12.17
C HIS A 484 42.43 47.12 11.55
N ALA A 485 42.14 47.58 10.34
CA ALA A 485 42.55 48.83 9.66
C ALA A 485 41.94 48.72 8.23
N ALA A 486 41.19 49.66 7.65
CA ALA A 486 41.00 51.08 7.88
C ALA A 486 39.70 51.57 7.18
N ARG A 487 39.31 52.84 7.50
CA ARG A 487 38.32 53.74 6.84
C ARG A 487 36.84 53.48 7.19
N GLY A 488 36.00 54.43 7.61
CA GLY A 488 36.13 55.87 7.86
C GLY A 488 34.73 56.52 7.99
N ARG A 489 34.45 57.08 9.18
CA ARG A 489 33.61 58.26 9.59
C ARG A 489 32.21 58.60 9.02
N HIS A 490 31.45 59.22 9.95
CA HIS A 490 30.17 59.98 9.88
C HIS A 490 28.87 59.15 9.98
N GLY A 491 27.89 59.46 10.83
CA GLY A 491 27.68 60.56 11.81
C GLY A 491 26.25 60.50 12.38
N HIS A 492 26.12 60.79 13.69
CA HIS A 492 24.98 61.34 14.47
C HIS A 492 23.50 61.05 14.14
N LEU A 493 22.74 60.59 15.15
CA LEU A 493 21.81 61.44 15.94
C LEU A 493 21.18 60.67 17.13
N GLN A 494 21.02 61.39 18.25
CA GLN A 494 20.46 60.98 19.56
C GLN A 494 18.99 61.41 19.71
N GLY A 495 18.23 60.74 20.60
CA GLY A 495 17.38 61.43 21.59
C GLY A 495 15.84 61.25 21.57
N CYS A 496 15.29 60.98 22.77
CA CYS A 496 13.89 61.09 23.26
C CYS A 496 12.87 60.01 22.84
N GLY A 497 11.98 59.43 23.68
CA GLY A 497 11.67 59.60 25.10
C GLY A 497 10.20 59.21 25.42
N CYS A 498 9.99 58.08 26.13
CA CYS A 498 8.87 57.72 27.02
C CYS A 498 7.37 57.77 26.58
N LYS A 499 6.69 56.60 26.51
CA LYS A 499 5.73 56.07 27.55
C LYS A 499 4.95 54.80 27.11
N ARG A 500 5.11 53.74 27.92
CA ARG A 500 4.15 52.65 28.30
C ARG A 500 3.28 51.93 27.23
N ARG A 501 3.64 50.68 26.89
CA ARG A 501 3.00 49.39 27.32
C ARG A 501 3.41 48.24 26.38
N ARG A 502 3.88 47.12 26.97
CA ARG A 502 4.01 45.74 26.43
C ARG A 502 4.81 45.55 25.11
N CYS A 503 6.05 45.07 25.23
CA CYS A 503 6.79 44.35 24.18
C CYS A 503 6.96 42.88 24.64
N VAL A 504 6.57 41.86 23.88
CA VAL A 504 7.19 41.42 22.61
C VAL A 504 8.68 41.18 22.78
N ARG A 505 9.09 39.90 22.87
CA ARG A 505 10.45 39.47 22.53
C ARG A 505 10.39 38.81 21.16
N ASN A 506 10.80 39.54 20.14
CA ASN A 506 11.26 39.00 18.87
C ASN A 506 12.68 39.53 18.68
N ILE A 507 13.66 38.65 18.47
CA ILE A 507 14.99 39.00 18.00
C ILE A 507 15.04 38.65 16.52
N ARG A 508 15.17 39.67 15.67
CA ARG A 508 15.56 39.57 14.26
C ARG A 508 17.06 39.86 14.16
N ARG A 509 17.82 38.96 13.52
CA ARG A 509 19.15 39.26 12.96
C ARG A 509 19.25 38.63 11.57
N GLY A 510 19.59 39.47 10.59
CA GLY A 510 20.27 39.09 9.34
C GLY A 510 19.40 38.62 8.18
N ALA A 511 18.96 39.56 7.34
CA ALA A 511 18.55 39.29 5.97
C ALA A 511 19.79 39.33 5.05
N GLY A 512 19.94 38.32 4.20
CA GLY A 512 20.71 38.37 2.97
C GLY A 512 19.78 37.99 1.82
N LEU A 513 19.67 38.85 0.80
CA LEU A 513 18.90 38.63 -0.43
C LEU A 513 19.85 38.21 -1.55
N CYS A 514 19.55 37.11 -2.27
CA CYS A 514 19.26 37.03 -3.72
C CYS A 514 19.03 35.54 -4.15
N PRO A 515 18.54 35.21 -5.37
CA PRO A 515 17.11 35.04 -5.67
C PRO A 515 16.75 33.63 -6.20
N ALA A 516 15.61 33.08 -5.75
CA ALA A 516 14.70 32.16 -6.45
C ALA A 516 13.80 31.51 -5.39
N GLY A 517 12.55 31.96 -5.32
CA GLY A 517 11.62 31.58 -4.27
C GLY A 517 11.04 30.18 -4.44
N PHE A 518 11.09 29.37 -3.38
CA PHE A 518 10.07 28.37 -3.10
C PHE A 518 9.96 28.21 -1.58
N ARG A 519 8.95 28.85 -0.97
CA ARG A 519 8.54 28.51 0.41
C ARG A 519 7.62 27.32 0.33
N ILE A 520 8.14 26.13 0.61
CA ILE A 520 7.30 24.96 0.89
C ILE A 520 6.59 25.22 2.22
N ARG A 521 5.26 25.35 2.17
CA ARG A 521 4.42 25.64 3.33
C ARG A 521 4.36 24.39 4.22
N ALA A 522 4.26 24.58 5.54
CA ALA A 522 4.27 23.48 6.52
C ALA A 522 3.14 22.44 6.31
N GLY A 523 2.09 22.76 5.55
CA GLY A 523 1.05 21.80 5.14
C GLY A 523 1.50 20.78 4.08
N ALA A 524 2.45 21.14 3.20
CA ALA A 524 2.97 20.25 2.15
C ALA A 524 3.85 19.11 2.68
N LEU A 525 4.21 19.14 3.97
CA LEU A 525 4.96 18.10 4.65
C LEU A 525 4.07 17.01 5.26
N GLN A 526 2.76 17.21 5.36
CA GLN A 526 1.86 16.25 6.01
C GLN A 526 1.88 14.84 5.39
N PRO A 527 1.93 14.65 4.05
CA PRO A 527 2.07 13.33 3.44
C PRO A 527 3.42 12.66 3.77
N LEU A 528 4.48 13.46 3.90
CA LEU A 528 5.84 12.99 4.26
C LEU A 528 5.98 12.71 5.76
N MET A 529 5.29 13.47 6.61
CA MET A 529 5.24 13.30 8.06
C MET A 529 4.41 12.07 8.46
N LEU A 530 3.34 11.76 7.72
CA LEU A 530 2.55 10.54 7.87
C LEU A 530 3.35 9.28 7.47
N ALA A 531 4.29 9.39 6.51
CA ALA A 531 5.19 8.29 6.14
C ALA A 531 6.28 8.02 7.20
N HIS A 532 6.66 9.04 8.00
CA HIS A 532 7.84 8.99 8.87
C HIS A 532 7.58 9.20 10.37
N GLY A 533 6.32 9.41 10.78
CA GLY A 533 5.94 9.46 12.21
C GLY A 533 6.57 10.62 13.00
N LEU A 534 6.70 11.80 12.40
CA LEU A 534 7.19 13.00 13.08
C LEU A 534 6.01 13.90 13.48
N THR A 535 5.85 14.16 14.78
CA THR A 535 4.93 15.18 15.31
C THR A 535 5.59 16.56 15.28
N ARG A 536 4.77 17.61 15.17
CA ARG A 536 5.20 19.03 15.18
C ARG A 536 6.10 19.38 16.35
#